data_AF-A0A840ZPU6-F1
#
_entry.id   AF-A0A840ZPU6-F1
#
_cell.length_a   1.000
_cell.length_b   1.000
_cell.length_c   1.000
_cell.angle_alpha   90.00
_cell.angle_beta   90.00
_cell.angle_gamma   90.00
#
_symmetry.space_group_name_H-M   'P 1'
#
loop_
_entity.id
_entity.type
_entity.pdbx_description
1 polymer ?
#
loop_
_entity_poly.entity_id
_entity_poly.type
_entity_poly.pdbx_seq_one_letter_code
_entity_poly.pdbx_strand_id
1 'polypeptide(L)'
;MIYNDHCAECHGPELAGALGASLIDPAFKARWGGRPVSDLRDWIYSNMPPNAPGTLPDAQLDPILAWVLMKNGVAPGPTPLSKANAGAVFPKE
;
A
#
# COMPACT_ATOMS: atom_id res chain seq x y z
N MET A 1 -7.95 -5.09 11.39
CA MET A 1 -6.62 -4.79 10.80
C MET A 1 -6.63 -3.33 10.41
N ILE A 2 -5.53 -2.60 10.63
CA ILE A 2 -5.46 -1.14 10.38
C ILE A 2 -5.91 -0.77 8.96
N TYR A 3 -5.61 -1.61 7.95
CA TYR A 3 -6.12 -1.43 6.59
C TYR A 3 -7.66 -1.35 6.49
N ASN A 4 -8.39 -2.15 7.28
CA ASN A 4 -9.85 -2.15 7.22
C ASN A 4 -10.45 -0.85 7.76
N ASP A 5 -9.79 -0.21 8.72
CA ASP A 5 -10.27 0.99 9.39
C ASP A 5 -10.06 2.25 8.52
N HIS A 6 -9.13 2.20 7.56
CA HIS A 6 -8.75 3.38 6.76
C HIS A 6 -8.93 3.21 5.24
N CYS A 7 -8.95 1.97 4.72
CA CYS A 7 -8.83 1.72 3.28
C CYS A 7 -9.95 0.85 2.71
N ALA A 8 -10.46 -0.12 3.49
CA ALA A 8 -11.36 -1.15 2.97
C ALA A 8 -12.73 -0.62 2.52
N GLU A 9 -13.21 0.52 3.03
CA GLU A 9 -14.46 1.13 2.58
C GLU A 9 -14.43 1.46 1.08
N CYS A 10 -13.29 1.95 0.58
CA CYS A 10 -13.12 2.27 -0.84
C CYS A 10 -12.47 1.14 -1.63
N HIS A 11 -11.40 0.54 -1.09
CA HIS A 11 -10.57 -0.42 -1.83
C HIS A 11 -10.97 -1.88 -1.61
N GLY A 12 -11.98 -2.14 -0.75
CA GLY A 12 -12.43 -3.47 -0.38
C GLY A 12 -11.49 -4.16 0.62
N PRO A 13 -11.99 -5.09 1.45
CA PRO A 13 -11.18 -5.82 2.43
C PRO A 13 -10.10 -6.69 1.78
N GLU A 14 -10.36 -7.16 0.56
CA GLU A 14 -9.46 -7.99 -0.23
C GLU A 14 -8.64 -7.21 -1.25
N LEU A 15 -8.68 -5.85 -1.22
CA LEU A 15 -8.00 -4.95 -2.15
C LEU A 15 -8.51 -5.02 -3.59
N ALA A 16 -9.60 -5.76 -3.85
CA ALA A 16 -10.17 -5.96 -5.18
C ALA A 16 -10.87 -4.71 -5.75
N GLY A 17 -10.94 -3.62 -4.98
CA GLY A 17 -11.71 -2.42 -5.33
C GLY A 17 -13.18 -2.56 -4.95
N ALA A 18 -13.81 -1.42 -4.66
CA ALA A 18 -15.24 -1.30 -4.43
C ALA A 18 -15.71 0.07 -4.97
N LEU A 19 -15.71 1.10 -4.13
CA LEU A 19 -15.93 2.49 -4.55
C LEU A 19 -14.67 3.11 -5.16
N GLY A 20 -13.49 2.67 -4.71
CA GLY A 20 -12.18 3.02 -5.22
C GLY A 20 -11.56 1.91 -6.05
N ALA A 21 -10.40 2.22 -6.65
CA ALA A 21 -9.67 1.31 -7.53
C ALA A 21 -9.19 0.03 -6.80
N SER A 22 -9.03 -1.05 -7.56
CA SER A 22 -8.31 -2.24 -7.08
C SER A 22 -6.84 -1.92 -6.83
N LEU A 23 -6.26 -2.53 -5.79
CA LEU A 23 -4.85 -2.40 -5.43
C LEU A 23 -4.05 -3.68 -5.69
N ILE A 24 -4.65 -4.64 -6.41
CA ILE A 24 -4.04 -5.94 -6.76
C ILE A 24 -4.20 -6.28 -8.24
N ASP A 25 -4.84 -5.42 -9.02
CA ASP A 25 -5.08 -5.65 -10.44
C ASP A 25 -3.85 -5.30 -11.30
N PRO A 26 -3.85 -5.67 -12.60
CA PRO A 26 -2.77 -5.32 -13.51
C PRO A 26 -2.55 -3.81 -13.66
N ALA A 27 -3.56 -2.96 -13.48
CA ALA A 27 -3.42 -1.52 -13.59
C ALA A 27 -2.61 -0.94 -12.42
N PHE A 28 -2.86 -1.44 -11.20
CA PHE A 28 -2.06 -1.11 -10.02
C PHE A 28 -0.60 -1.56 -10.21
N LYS A 29 -0.37 -2.79 -10.68
CA LYS A 29 0.97 -3.30 -10.99
C LYS A 29 1.66 -2.53 -12.10
N ALA A 30 0.96 -2.11 -13.15
CA ALA A 30 1.53 -1.28 -14.21
C ALA A 30 2.00 0.10 -13.70
N ARG A 31 1.35 0.64 -12.67
CA ARG A 31 1.70 1.94 -12.08
C ARG A 31 2.89 1.87 -11.11
N TRP A 32 2.99 0.79 -10.35
CA TRP A 32 3.96 0.67 -9.24
C TRP A 32 5.07 -0.34 -9.49
N GLY A 33 4.84 -1.33 -10.34
CA GLY A 33 5.80 -2.37 -10.67
C GLY A 33 7.12 -1.81 -11.21
N GLY A 34 8.22 -2.32 -10.67
CA GLY A 34 9.56 -1.86 -11.01
C GLY A 34 9.99 -0.56 -10.32
N ARG A 35 9.13 0.05 -9.49
CA ARG A 35 9.46 1.24 -8.70
C ARG A 35 9.82 0.85 -7.26
N PRO A 36 10.57 1.68 -6.53
CA PRO A 36 10.77 1.50 -5.10
C PRO A 36 9.44 1.48 -4.34
N VAL A 37 9.33 0.63 -3.32
CA VAL A 37 8.18 0.59 -2.40
C VAL A 37 7.99 1.93 -1.69
N SER A 38 9.08 2.69 -1.45
CA SER A 38 9.04 4.06 -0.93
C SER A 38 8.18 5.00 -1.77
N ASP A 39 8.18 4.85 -3.10
CA ASP A 39 7.36 5.68 -3.98
C ASP A 39 5.86 5.46 -3.72
N LEU A 40 5.44 4.20 -3.56
CA LEU A 40 4.07 3.86 -3.23
C LEU A 40 3.72 4.36 -1.82
N ARG A 41 4.63 4.17 -0.85
CA ARG A 41 4.47 4.65 0.52
C ARG A 41 4.21 6.16 0.58
N ASP A 42 5.06 6.93 -0.09
CA ASP A 42 4.99 8.39 -0.09
C ASP A 42 3.75 8.89 -0.83
N TRP A 43 3.34 8.16 -1.89
CA TRP A 43 2.10 8.46 -2.57
C TRP A 43 0.88 8.20 -1.69
N ILE A 44 0.82 7.08 -0.99
CA ILE A 44 -0.26 6.78 -0.04
C ILE A 44 -0.29 7.87 1.04
N TYR A 45 0.85 8.19 1.67
CA TYR A 45 0.91 9.27 2.66
C TYR A 45 0.35 10.59 2.12
N SER A 46 0.74 10.97 0.90
CA SER A 46 0.40 12.29 0.35
C SER A 46 -1.01 12.39 -0.25
N ASN A 47 -1.67 11.26 -0.54
CA ASN A 47 -2.94 11.24 -1.29
C ASN A 47 -4.05 10.45 -0.60
N MET A 48 -3.71 9.65 0.41
CA MET A 48 -4.65 8.78 1.12
C MET A 48 -4.61 9.05 2.64
N PRO A 49 -5.76 8.88 3.32
CA PRO A 49 -7.10 8.75 2.76
C PRO A 49 -7.50 10.02 1.98
N PRO A 50 -8.38 9.93 0.96
CA PRO A 50 -8.66 11.05 0.07
C PRO A 50 -9.32 12.24 0.77
N ASN A 51 -10.00 12.00 1.89
CA ASN A 51 -10.60 13.01 2.75
C ASN A 51 -9.64 13.58 3.81
N ALA A 52 -8.47 12.97 4.01
CA ALA A 52 -7.50 13.35 5.03
C ALA A 52 -6.05 13.01 4.61
N PRO A 53 -5.55 13.52 3.47
CA PRO A 53 -4.18 13.24 3.01
C PRO A 53 -3.13 13.78 3.99
N GLY A 54 -2.02 13.07 4.13
CA GLY A 54 -0.90 13.46 5.00
C GLY A 54 -1.15 13.25 6.49
N THR A 55 -2.23 12.56 6.87
CA THR A 55 -2.62 12.39 8.28
C THR A 55 -2.28 11.02 8.86
N LEU A 56 -1.99 10.02 8.04
CA LEU A 56 -1.65 8.68 8.53
C LEU A 56 -0.23 8.68 9.12
N PRO A 57 -0.06 8.42 10.43
CA PRO A 57 1.25 8.27 11.02
C PRO A 57 1.95 7.01 10.51
N ASP A 58 3.28 7.02 10.51
CA ASP A 58 4.12 5.90 10.03
C ASP A 58 3.72 4.55 10.66
N ALA A 59 3.40 4.54 11.96
CA ALA A 59 2.96 3.35 12.69
C ALA A 59 1.66 2.71 12.18
N GLN A 60 0.84 3.46 11.42
CA GLN A 60 -0.35 2.93 10.74
C GLN A 60 -0.07 2.66 9.26
N LEU A 61 0.64 3.58 8.59
CA LEU A 61 0.92 3.50 7.16
C LEU A 61 1.80 2.29 6.81
N ASP A 62 2.84 2.01 7.60
CA ASP A 62 3.78 0.93 7.30
C ASP A 62 3.11 -0.46 7.34
N PRO A 63 2.28 -0.81 8.34
CA PRO A 63 1.47 -2.03 8.32
C PRO A 63 0.45 -2.09 7.17
N ILE A 64 -0.19 -0.97 6.81
CA ILE A 64 -1.10 -0.90 5.66
C ILE A 64 -0.35 -1.26 4.38
N LEU A 65 0.81 -0.63 4.16
CA LEU A 65 1.62 -0.89 2.98
C LEU A 65 2.14 -2.34 2.96
N ALA A 66 2.59 -2.87 4.09
CA ALA A 66 3.00 -4.26 4.20
C ALA A 66 1.87 -5.23 3.78
N TRP A 67 0.63 -4.95 4.17
CA TRP A 67 -0.53 -5.72 3.75
C TRP A 67 -0.76 -5.65 2.23
N VAL A 68 -0.67 -4.45 1.63
CA VAL A 68 -0.77 -4.27 0.17
C VAL A 68 0.30 -5.07 -0.56
N LEU A 69 1.54 -5.05 -0.06
CA LEU A 69 2.67 -5.80 -0.62
C LEU A 69 2.42 -7.31 -0.57
N MET A 70 1.97 -7.83 0.58
CA MET A 70 1.63 -9.25 0.73
C MET A 70 0.56 -9.69 -0.25
N LYS A 71 -0.47 -8.86 -0.47
CA LYS A 71 -1.55 -9.15 -1.42
C LYS A 71 -1.11 -9.06 -2.88
N ASN A 72 0.03 -8.43 -3.14
CA ASN A 72 0.70 -8.39 -4.43
C ASN A 72 1.86 -9.41 -4.54
N GLY A 73 1.91 -10.42 -3.66
CA GLY A 73 2.87 -11.53 -3.76
C GLY A 73 4.25 -11.26 -3.17
N VAL A 74 4.45 -10.14 -2.47
CA VAL A 74 5.71 -9.85 -1.79
C VAL A 74 5.71 -10.55 -0.43
N ALA A 75 6.63 -11.50 -0.24
CA ALA A 75 6.79 -12.17 1.04
C ALA A 75 7.34 -11.21 2.11
N PRO A 76 6.87 -11.31 3.37
CA PRO A 76 7.43 -10.53 4.46
C PRO A 76 8.89 -10.93 4.74
N GLY A 77 9.73 -9.93 5.00
CA GLY A 77 11.10 -10.12 5.45
C GLY A 77 11.24 -10.19 6.98
N PRO A 78 12.46 -10.42 7.50
CA PRO A 78 12.72 -10.49 8.93
C PRO A 78 12.69 -9.12 9.63
N THR A 79 12.74 -8.03 8.86
CA THR A 79 12.67 -6.65 9.39
C THR A 79 11.31 -6.04 9.05
N PRO A 80 10.58 -5.48 10.02
CA PRO A 80 9.36 -4.74 9.74
C PRO A 80 9.58 -3.61 8.73
N LEU A 81 8.61 -3.41 7.84
CA LEU A 81 8.62 -2.30 6.91
C LEU A 81 8.58 -0.98 7.69
N SER A 82 9.37 -0.01 7.24
CA SER A 82 9.42 1.35 7.75
C SER A 82 9.81 2.31 6.64
N LYS A 83 9.61 3.61 6.88
CA LYS A 83 10.11 4.67 5.99
C LYS A 83 11.61 4.51 5.65
N ALA A 84 12.41 4.05 6.60
CA ALA A 84 13.87 3.93 6.45
C ALA A 84 14.31 2.71 5.61
N ASN A 85 13.46 1.69 5.44
CA ASN A 85 13.83 0.43 4.80
C ASN A 85 12.89 0.01 3.64
N ALA A 86 12.06 0.92 3.14
CA ALA A 86 11.15 0.71 2.02
C ALA A 86 11.82 0.78 0.62
N GLY A 87 13.12 0.47 0.52
CA GLY A 87 13.89 0.56 -0.72
C GLY A 87 13.71 -0.61 -1.70
N ALA A 88 13.01 -1.67 -1.29
CA ALA A 88 12.75 -2.82 -2.16
C ALA A 88 11.94 -2.41 -3.40
N VAL A 89 12.11 -3.13 -4.50
CA VAL A 89 11.37 -2.86 -5.74
C VAL A 89 10.03 -3.60 -5.71
N PHE A 90 8.95 -2.88 -6.04
CA PHE A 90 7.61 -3.44 -6.15
C PHE A 90 7.52 -4.40 -7.35
N PRO A 91 6.89 -5.58 -7.22
CA PRO A 91 6.84 -6.58 -8.28
C PRO A 91 6.09 -6.09 -9.52
N LYS A 92 6.58 -6.45 -10.70
CA LYS A 92 5.91 -6.10 -11.98
C LYS A 92 4.75 -7.03 -12.32
N GLU A 93 4.75 -8.24 -11.76
CA GLU A 93 3.84 -9.34 -12.06
C GLU A 93 3.62 -10.24 -10.86
#